data_AF-A0A438XZI9-F1
#
_entry.id   AF-A0A438XZI9-F1
#
_cell.length_a   1.000
_cell.length_b   1.000
_cell.length_c   1.000
_cell.angle_alpha   90.00
_cell.angle_beta   90.00
_cell.angle_gamma   90.00
#
_symmetry.space_group_name_H-M   'P 1'
#
loop_
_entity.id
_entity.type
_entity.pdbx_description
1 polymer ?
#
loop_
_entity_poly.entity_id
_entity_poly.type
_entity_poly.pdbx_seq_one_letter_code
_entity_poly.pdbx_strand_id
1 'polypeptide(L)'
;VVRYGNVVGSRGSVVPFFKKLVQNKASEIPITDIRMTRFWITLDEGVSFVLKSLKRMHGGEIFVPKIPSMKITDLAKALAPNTPTKIIGIRPGEKLHEVMIPKDESHLALEFEDFFIIQPTISFQTPKDYTLTKLHEKGQKVAHDFEYSSHNNNQWLEPDDLLKLL
;
A
#
# COMPACT_ATOMS: atom_id res chain seq x y z
N VAL A 1 -7.22 -3.96 13.47
CA VAL A 1 -6.94 -2.80 12.59
C VAL A 1 -6.61 -3.34 11.20
N VAL A 2 -7.00 -2.62 10.14
CA VAL A 2 -6.58 -2.92 8.78
C VAL A 2 -5.74 -1.73 8.29
N ARG A 3 -4.55 -2.01 7.75
CA ARG A 3 -3.59 -1.02 7.25
C ARG A 3 -3.24 -1.36 5.82
N TYR A 4 -3.38 -0.42 4.89
CA TYR A 4 -3.00 -0.57 3.48
C TYR A 4 -2.53 0.76 2.90
N GLY A 5 -2.01 0.71 1.68
CA GLY A 5 -1.45 1.84 0.94
C GLY A 5 -2.48 2.79 0.31
N ASN A 6 -2.08 3.44 -0.77
CA ASN A 6 -2.92 4.38 -1.50
C ASN A 6 -4.03 3.64 -2.25
N VAL A 7 -5.25 4.15 -2.12
CA VAL A 7 -6.40 3.63 -2.86
C VAL A 7 -6.46 4.29 -4.23
N VAL A 8 -6.38 3.47 -5.29
CA VAL A 8 -6.48 3.92 -6.69
C VAL A 8 -7.79 4.69 -6.88
N GLY A 9 -7.72 5.88 -7.48
CA GLY A 9 -8.92 6.67 -7.80
C GLY A 9 -9.65 7.27 -6.59
N SER A 10 -9.14 7.14 -5.36
CA SER A 10 -9.81 7.69 -4.18
C SER A 10 -10.02 9.21 -4.26
N ARG A 11 -11.10 9.70 -3.67
CA ARG A 11 -11.49 11.12 -3.71
C ARG A 11 -10.37 12.01 -3.16
N GLY A 12 -9.92 12.95 -3.98
CA GLY A 12 -8.83 13.88 -3.61
C GLY A 12 -7.42 13.31 -3.73
N SER A 13 -7.25 12.09 -4.25
CA SER A 13 -5.94 11.51 -4.50
C SER A 13 -5.29 12.03 -5.80
N VAL A 14 -4.05 11.61 -6.04
CA VAL A 14 -3.25 12.02 -7.20
C VAL A 14 -3.87 11.57 -8.53
N VAL A 15 -4.57 10.43 -8.57
CA VAL A 15 -5.17 9.89 -9.80
C VAL A 15 -6.28 10.82 -10.33
N PRO A 16 -7.34 11.18 -9.56
CA PRO A 16 -8.33 12.16 -10.01
C PRO A 16 -7.72 13.53 -10.29
N PHE A 17 -6.68 13.92 -9.55
CA PHE A 17 -5.99 15.19 -9.77
C PHE A 17 -5.31 15.24 -11.15
N PHE A 18 -4.53 14.22 -11.52
CA PHE A 18 -3.90 14.15 -12.83
C PHE A 18 -4.94 14.05 -13.95
N LYS A 19 -5.99 13.22 -13.79
CA LYS A 19 -7.11 13.17 -14.75
C LYS A 19 -7.73 14.56 -14.98
N LYS A 20 -7.96 15.33 -13.90
CA LYS A 20 -8.50 16.70 -13.99
C LYS A 20 -7.55 17.67 -14.69
N LEU A 21 -6.24 17.57 -14.45
CA LEU A 21 -5.25 18.38 -15.15
C LEU A 21 -5.25 18.10 -16.66
N VAL A 22 -5.24 16.82 -17.05
CA VAL A 22 -5.28 16.41 -18.46
C VAL A 22 -6.58 16.87 -19.12
N GLN A 23 -7.73 16.70 -18.45
CA GLN A 23 -9.02 17.17 -18.94
C GLN A 23 -9.04 18.69 -19.17
N ASN A 24 -8.37 19.45 -18.31
CA ASN A 24 -8.24 20.89 -18.42
C ASN A 24 -7.11 21.33 -19.37
N LYS A 25 -6.50 20.40 -20.13
CA LYS A 25 -5.39 20.66 -21.05
C LYS A 25 -4.19 21.34 -20.37
N ALA A 26 -3.87 20.92 -19.14
CA ALA A 26 -2.69 21.40 -18.45
C ALA A 26 -1.45 21.15 -19.31
N SER A 27 -0.56 22.15 -19.39
CA SER A 27 0.67 22.04 -20.16
C SER A 27 1.67 21.07 -19.53
N GLU A 28 1.61 20.87 -18.21
CA GLU A 28 2.55 20.05 -17.44
C GLU A 28 1.86 19.32 -16.28
N ILE A 29 2.36 18.13 -15.95
CA ILE A 29 1.95 17.34 -14.77
C ILE A 29 2.96 17.56 -13.61
N PRO A 30 2.51 17.98 -12.42
CA PRO A 30 3.41 18.19 -11.29
C PRO A 30 3.86 16.86 -10.67
N ILE A 31 5.16 16.70 -10.49
CA ILE A 31 5.82 15.58 -9.82
C ILE A 31 6.60 16.12 -8.63
N THR A 32 6.42 15.53 -7.45
CA THR A 32 7.09 16.00 -6.23
C THR A 32 8.56 15.58 -6.19
N ASP A 33 8.83 14.29 -6.38
CA ASP A 33 10.18 13.73 -6.51
C ASP A 33 10.14 12.53 -7.47
N ILE A 34 11.16 12.38 -8.31
CA ILE A 34 11.27 11.28 -9.30
C ILE A 34 11.47 9.90 -8.65
N ARG A 35 11.94 9.86 -7.40
CA ARG A 35 12.17 8.63 -6.63
C ARG A 35 10.92 8.16 -5.91
N MET A 36 9.84 8.95 -5.91
CA MET A 36 8.65 8.72 -5.10
C MET A 36 7.96 7.39 -5.46
N THR A 37 7.75 6.51 -4.47
CA THR A 37 7.03 5.24 -4.62
C THR A 37 5.85 5.15 -3.66
N ARG A 38 4.78 4.49 -4.09
CA ARG A 38 3.59 4.25 -3.27
C ARG A 38 3.11 2.82 -3.45
N PHE A 39 2.48 2.28 -2.41
CA PHE A 39 1.69 1.06 -2.50
C PHE A 39 0.31 1.37 -3.06
N TRP A 40 -0.24 0.47 -3.88
CA TRP A 40 -1.52 0.67 -4.55
C TRP A 40 -2.46 -0.49 -4.28
N ILE A 41 -3.70 -0.16 -3.96
CA ILE A 41 -4.81 -1.09 -3.79
C ILE A 41 -6.05 -0.48 -4.44
N THR A 42 -6.91 -1.28 -5.05
CA THR A 42 -8.23 -0.79 -5.50
C THR A 42 -9.17 -0.60 -4.33
N LEU A 43 -10.26 0.15 -4.54
CA LEU A 43 -11.28 0.30 -3.52
C LEU A 43 -11.92 -1.05 -3.17
N ASP A 44 -12.22 -1.86 -4.18
CA ASP A 44 -12.87 -3.17 -4.03
C ASP A 44 -11.99 -4.17 -3.29
N GLU A 45 -10.69 -4.20 -3.57
CA GLU A 45 -9.72 -5.00 -2.81
C GLU A 45 -9.65 -4.55 -1.36
N GLY A 46 -9.60 -3.24 -1.10
CA GLY A 46 -9.58 -2.70 0.27
C GLY A 46 -10.81 -3.11 1.07
N VAL A 47 -12.01 -2.96 0.48
CA VAL A 47 -13.27 -3.38 1.11
C VAL A 47 -13.31 -4.89 1.32
N SER A 48 -12.95 -5.67 0.30
CA SER A 48 -12.91 -7.14 0.38
C SER A 48 -11.95 -7.62 1.46
N PHE A 49 -10.79 -6.97 1.59
CA PHE A 49 -9.79 -7.29 2.60
C PHE A 49 -10.29 -7.00 4.02
N VAL A 50 -11.03 -5.90 4.23
CA VAL A 50 -11.68 -5.62 5.51
C VAL A 50 -12.71 -6.70 5.85
N LEU A 51 -13.57 -7.07 4.91
CA LEU A 51 -14.58 -8.11 5.11
C LEU A 51 -13.96 -9.49 5.39
N LYS A 52 -12.88 -9.85 4.69
CA LYS A 52 -12.13 -11.09 4.94
C LYS A 52 -11.44 -11.04 6.31
N SER A 53 -10.90 -9.89 6.71
CA SER A 53 -10.28 -9.68 8.03
C SER A 53 -11.26 -9.92 9.18
N LEU A 54 -12.52 -9.46 9.05
CA LEU A 54 -13.56 -9.73 10.04
C LEU A 54 -13.83 -11.23 10.24
N LYS A 55 -13.76 -12.02 9.17
CA LYS A 55 -14.00 -13.47 9.23
C LYS A 55 -12.86 -14.24 9.90
N ARG A 56 -11.64 -13.68 9.89
CA ARG A 56 -10.41 -14.37 10.31
C ARG A 56 -9.79 -13.84 11.61
N MET A 57 -10.26 -12.71 12.13
CA MET A 57 -9.70 -12.04 13.32
C MET A 57 -10.02 -12.72 14.65
N HIS A 58 -9.08 -12.64 15.57
CA HIS A 58 -9.24 -12.90 17.00
C HIS A 58 -9.35 -11.61 17.81
N GLY A 59 -8.83 -10.49 17.30
CA GLY A 59 -8.80 -9.17 17.92
C GLY A 59 -7.41 -8.81 18.48
N GLY A 60 -6.93 -7.61 18.12
CA GLY A 60 -5.60 -7.08 18.47
C GLY A 60 -4.65 -6.96 17.28
N GLU A 61 -4.98 -7.56 16.14
CA GLU A 61 -4.16 -7.61 14.94
C GLU A 61 -4.11 -6.25 14.22
N ILE A 62 -2.99 -6.00 13.53
CA ILE A 62 -2.95 -5.11 12.37
C ILE A 62 -2.78 -5.97 11.12
N PHE A 63 -3.85 -6.10 10.33
CA PHE A 63 -3.83 -6.80 9.05
C PHE A 63 -3.24 -5.89 7.96
N VAL A 64 -2.26 -6.40 7.22
CA VAL A 64 -1.59 -5.70 6.11
C VAL A 64 -1.67 -6.57 4.86
N PRO A 65 -2.35 -6.17 3.77
CA PRO A 65 -2.41 -6.96 2.55
C PRO A 65 -1.07 -6.89 1.80
N LYS A 66 -0.73 -7.95 1.05
CA LYS A 66 0.35 -7.92 0.07
C LYS A 66 -0.17 -7.23 -1.19
N ILE A 67 0.30 -6.01 -1.44
CA ILE A 67 -0.16 -5.16 -2.54
C ILE A 67 1.02 -4.61 -3.34
N PRO A 68 0.83 -4.31 -4.63
CA PRO A 68 1.92 -3.87 -5.48
C PRO A 68 2.33 -2.41 -5.19
N SER A 69 3.52 -2.05 -5.66
CA SER A 69 4.05 -0.69 -5.64
C SER A 69 4.13 -0.08 -7.04
N MET A 70 4.15 1.24 -7.13
CA MET A 70 4.36 1.96 -8.40
C MET A 70 5.15 3.23 -8.13
N LYS A 71 6.01 3.63 -9.07
CA LYS A 71 6.63 4.96 -9.06
C LYS A 71 5.62 6.00 -9.54
N ILE A 72 5.68 7.19 -8.94
CA ILE A 72 4.80 8.31 -9.34
C ILE A 72 5.09 8.77 -10.78
N THR A 73 6.31 8.59 -11.28
CA THR A 73 6.65 8.87 -12.67
C THR A 73 5.89 7.99 -13.66
N ASP A 74 5.71 6.71 -13.33
CA ASP A 74 5.04 5.76 -14.22
C ASP A 74 3.52 5.95 -14.16
N LEU A 75 3.00 6.33 -12.99
CA LEU A 75 1.63 6.84 -12.84
C LEU A 75 1.36 8.05 -13.76
N ALA A 76 2.28 9.01 -13.80
CA ALA A 76 2.14 10.19 -14.65
C ALA A 76 2.13 9.83 -16.13
N LYS A 77 3.03 8.93 -16.57
CA LYS A 77 3.06 8.42 -17.95
C LYS A 77 1.77 7.69 -18.31
N ALA A 78 1.21 6.90 -17.41
CA ALA A 78 -0.04 6.17 -17.63
C ALA A 78 -1.22 7.12 -17.87
N LEU A 79 -1.33 8.16 -17.05
CA LEU A 79 -2.48 9.09 -17.09
C LEU A 79 -2.32 10.22 -18.11
N ALA A 80 -1.09 10.60 -18.45
CA ALA A 80 -0.78 11.75 -19.28
C ALA A 80 0.44 11.49 -20.20
N PRO A 81 0.40 10.47 -21.07
CA PRO A 81 1.58 10.00 -21.82
C PRO A 81 2.23 11.07 -22.71
N ASN A 82 1.42 12.02 -23.21
CA ASN A 82 1.87 13.09 -24.11
C ASN A 82 2.05 14.44 -23.39
N THR A 83 2.03 14.47 -22.06
CA THR A 83 2.16 15.71 -21.27
C THR A 83 3.49 15.71 -20.52
N PRO A 84 4.32 16.76 -20.65
CA PRO A 84 5.57 16.84 -19.91
C PRO A 84 5.32 16.90 -18.40
N THR A 85 6.29 16.42 -17.62
CA THR A 85 6.26 16.48 -16.16
C THR A 85 7.15 17.60 -15.63
N LYS A 86 6.73 18.28 -14.56
CA LYS A 86 7.53 19.30 -13.87
C LYS A 86 7.79 18.93 -12.42
N ILE A 87 9.05 19.02 -11.99
CA ILE A 87 9.42 18.80 -10.59
C ILE A 87 9.01 20.02 -9.76
N ILE A 88 8.15 19.82 -8.77
CA ILE A 88 7.66 20.87 -7.86
C ILE A 88 8.26 20.79 -6.45
N GLY A 89 9.04 19.74 -6.17
CA GLY A 89 9.63 19.48 -4.86
C GLY A 89 8.70 18.72 -3.91
N ILE A 90 9.28 18.22 -2.82
CA ILE A 90 8.59 17.44 -1.80
C ILE A 90 7.68 18.37 -0.98
N ARG A 91 6.42 17.95 -0.75
CA ARG A 91 5.46 18.72 0.06
C ARG A 91 5.77 18.55 1.55
N PRO A 92 5.36 19.50 2.42
CA PRO A 92 5.56 19.38 3.86
C PRO A 92 5.01 18.05 4.42
N GLY A 93 5.87 17.29 5.11
CA GLY A 93 5.51 16.00 5.72
C GLY A 93 5.42 14.81 4.76
N GLU A 94 5.71 14.99 3.48
CA GLU A 94 5.66 13.91 2.50
C GLU A 94 6.92 13.03 2.54
N LYS A 95 6.74 11.71 2.58
CA LYS A 95 7.83 10.73 2.51
C LYS A 95 8.12 10.34 1.08
N LEU A 96 9.37 10.00 0.77
CA LEU A 96 9.76 9.40 -0.53
C LEU A 96 9.11 8.03 -0.73
N HIS A 97 9.14 7.20 0.31
CA HIS A 97 8.66 5.84 0.28
C HIS A 97 7.80 5.58 1.52
N GLU A 98 6.70 4.86 1.33
CA GLU A 98 5.85 4.43 2.43
C GLU A 98 6.31 3.09 3.01
N VAL A 99 6.06 2.90 4.31
CA VAL A 99 6.37 1.68 5.07
C VAL A 99 5.08 1.15 5.68
N MET A 100 4.74 -0.11 5.41
CA MET A 100 3.56 -0.77 5.99
C MET A 100 3.89 -1.62 7.21
N ILE A 101 5.09 -2.24 7.22
CA ILE A 101 5.63 -2.99 8.36
C ILE A 101 7.04 -2.44 8.63
N PRO A 102 7.21 -1.66 9.71
CA PRO A 102 8.51 -1.14 10.12
C PRO A 102 9.50 -2.26 10.45
N LYS A 103 10.78 -2.05 10.15
CA LYS A 103 11.85 -3.01 10.48
C LYS A 103 11.89 -3.38 11.96
N ASP A 104 11.69 -2.40 12.83
CA ASP A 104 11.71 -2.59 14.29
C ASP A 104 10.50 -3.40 14.80
N GLU A 105 9.43 -3.54 14.00
CA GLU A 105 8.24 -4.35 14.32
C GLU A 105 8.28 -5.74 13.65
N SER A 106 9.34 -6.09 12.93
CA SER A 106 9.48 -7.37 12.21
C SER A 106 9.30 -8.59 13.11
N HIS A 107 9.77 -8.53 14.35
CA HIS A 107 9.63 -9.60 15.33
C HIS A 107 8.18 -9.87 15.78
N LEU A 108 7.26 -8.95 15.46
CA LEU A 108 5.81 -9.07 15.69
C LEU A 108 5.06 -9.47 14.42
N ALA A 109 5.72 -9.48 13.26
CA ALA A 109 5.08 -9.73 11.99
C ALA A 109 5.01 -11.24 11.67
N LEU A 110 3.81 -11.66 11.26
CA LEU A 110 3.52 -12.97 10.72
C LEU A 110 3.15 -12.83 9.25
N GLU A 111 3.78 -13.62 8.41
CA GLU A 111 3.50 -13.72 6.99
C GLU A 111 2.53 -14.86 6.69
N PHE A 112 1.55 -14.56 5.86
CA PHE A 112 0.61 -15.50 5.27
C PHE A 112 0.71 -15.42 3.74
N GLU A 113 -0.13 -16.18 3.03
CA GLU A 113 -0.11 -16.23 1.57
C GLU A 113 -0.24 -14.85 0.92
N ASP A 114 -1.36 -14.14 1.18
CA ASP A 114 -1.72 -12.87 0.55
C ASP A 114 -1.68 -11.65 1.50
N PHE A 115 -1.20 -11.83 2.74
CA PHE A 115 -1.23 -10.79 3.77
C PHE A 115 -0.22 -11.03 4.89
N PHE A 116 -0.15 -10.06 5.80
CA PHE A 116 0.58 -10.14 7.06
C PHE A 116 -0.33 -9.78 8.23
N ILE A 117 0.06 -10.25 9.41
CA ILE A 117 -0.45 -9.78 10.71
C ILE A 117 0.71 -9.19 11.49
N ILE A 118 0.58 -7.95 11.95
CA ILE A 118 1.44 -7.43 13.02
C ILE A 118 0.73 -7.72 14.34
N GLN A 119 1.40 -8.46 15.21
CA GLN A 119 0.92 -8.81 16.55
C GLN A 119 0.98 -7.59 17.49
N PRO A 120 0.13 -7.55 18.53
CA PRO A 120 0.21 -6.50 19.56
C PRO A 120 1.59 -6.45 20.23
N THR A 121 2.08 -5.24 20.49
CA THR A 121 3.30 -5.00 21.31
C THR A 121 3.09 -5.30 22.79
N ILE A 122 1.83 -5.32 23.23
CA ILE A 122 1.42 -5.60 24.61
C ILE A 122 0.86 -7.01 24.76
N SER A 123 0.94 -7.57 25.96
CA SER A 123 0.29 -8.84 26.29
C SER A 123 -1.14 -8.61 26.79
N PHE A 124 -2.10 -9.33 26.22
CA PHE A 124 -3.47 -9.37 26.75
C PHE A 124 -3.57 -10.35 27.93
N GLN A 125 -4.55 -10.13 28.81
CA GLN A 125 -4.85 -11.04 29.93
C GLN A 125 -5.14 -12.46 29.43
N THR A 126 -5.94 -12.57 28.38
CA THR A 126 -6.17 -13.84 27.66
C THR A 126 -5.28 -13.87 26.42
N PRO A 127 -4.24 -14.71 26.37
CA PRO A 127 -3.38 -14.81 25.20
C PRO A 127 -4.15 -15.36 24.00
N LYS A 128 -3.74 -14.94 22.80
CA LYS A 128 -4.31 -15.38 21.52
C LYS A 128 -3.18 -15.90 20.65
N ASP A 129 -3.43 -16.99 19.95
CA ASP A 129 -2.52 -17.50 18.92
C ASP A 129 -2.84 -16.83 17.59
N TYR A 130 -1.97 -15.92 17.16
CA TYR A 130 -2.10 -15.22 15.89
C TYR A 130 -1.49 -15.99 14.71
N THR A 131 -0.84 -17.13 14.95
CA THR A 131 -0.26 -17.97 13.88
C THR A 131 -1.30 -18.79 13.13
N LEU A 132 -2.50 -18.94 13.69
CA LEU A 132 -3.63 -19.63 13.05
C LEU A 132 -4.86 -18.72 13.08
N THR A 133 -5.38 -18.33 11.92
CA THR A 133 -6.56 -17.46 11.85
C THR A 133 -7.85 -18.22 12.15
N LYS A 134 -8.98 -17.52 12.35
CA LYS A 134 -10.30 -18.17 12.44
C LYS A 134 -10.72 -18.90 11.17
N LEU A 135 -10.10 -18.60 10.03
CA LEU A 135 -10.27 -19.32 8.76
C LEU A 135 -9.29 -20.48 8.58
N HIS A 136 -8.52 -20.83 9.63
CA HIS A 136 -7.52 -21.88 9.61
C HIS A 136 -6.35 -21.64 8.65
N GLU A 137 -6.08 -20.39 8.28
CA GLU A 137 -4.88 -19.98 7.55
C GLU A 137 -3.69 -20.01 8.54
N LYS A 138 -2.56 -20.61 8.14
CA LYS A 138 -1.34 -20.68 8.95
C LYS A 138 -0.34 -19.62 8.53
N GLY A 139 0.17 -18.88 9.49
CA GLY A 139 1.20 -17.85 9.31
C GLY A 139 2.55 -18.30 9.85
N GLN A 140 3.62 -17.73 9.31
CA GLN A 140 5.00 -17.95 9.75
C GLN A 140 5.66 -16.63 10.14
N LYS A 141 6.64 -16.66 11.05
CA LYS A 141 7.42 -15.45 11.37
C LYS A 141 8.26 -15.03 10.16
N VAL A 142 8.35 -13.72 9.95
CA VAL A 142 9.25 -13.14 8.95
C VAL A 142 10.71 -13.14 9.46
N ALA A 143 11.65 -12.76 8.58
CA ALA A 143 13.05 -12.55 8.96
C ALA A 143 13.20 -11.41 9.99
N HIS A 144 14.23 -11.49 10.84
CA HIS A 144 14.48 -10.52 11.91
C HIS A 144 14.74 -9.08 11.42
N ASP A 145 15.20 -8.92 10.19
CA ASP A 145 15.48 -7.64 9.56
C ASP A 145 14.47 -7.28 8.47
N PHE A 146 13.34 -7.99 8.43
CA PHE A 146 12.27 -7.77 7.46
C PHE A 146 11.69 -6.36 7.56
N GLU A 147 11.53 -5.71 6.41
CA GLU A 147 10.83 -4.43 6.29
C GLU A 147 9.92 -4.49 5.07
N TYR A 148 8.66 -4.09 5.23
CA TYR A 148 7.74 -4.00 4.11
C TYR A 148 7.57 -2.54 3.68
N SER A 149 8.38 -2.13 2.70
CA SER A 149 8.43 -0.76 2.17
C SER A 149 8.13 -0.72 0.67
N SER A 150 7.55 0.40 0.21
CA SER A 150 7.13 0.57 -1.18
C SER A 150 8.28 0.68 -2.19
N HIS A 151 9.52 0.85 -1.72
CA HIS A 151 10.68 1.03 -2.59
C HIS A 151 11.38 -0.29 -2.95
N ASN A 152 11.21 -1.33 -2.13
CA ASN A 152 11.85 -2.64 -2.25
C ASN A 152 10.82 -3.78 -2.28
N ASN A 153 9.59 -3.47 -2.69
CA ASN A 153 8.52 -4.44 -2.82
C ASN A 153 8.82 -5.48 -3.92
N ASN A 154 8.23 -6.67 -3.82
CA ASN A 154 8.36 -7.74 -4.82
C ASN A 154 7.35 -7.64 -5.97
N GLN A 155 6.26 -6.91 -5.77
CA GLN A 155 5.18 -6.74 -6.74
C GLN A 155 5.10 -5.27 -7.17
N TRP A 156 5.11 -5.04 -8.48
CA TRP A 156 5.06 -3.70 -9.07
C TRP A 156 3.96 -3.62 -10.13
N LEU A 157 3.32 -2.45 -10.25
CA LEU A 157 2.40 -2.14 -11.34
C LEU A 157 3.13 -1.42 -12.47
N GLU A 158 2.96 -1.91 -13.69
CA GLU A 158 3.31 -1.15 -14.89
C GLU A 158 2.18 -0.16 -15.26
N PRO A 159 2.45 0.86 -16.10
CA PRO A 159 1.43 1.80 -16.56
C PRO A 159 0.16 1.15 -17.10
N ASP A 160 0.29 0.07 -17.87
CA ASP A 160 -0.84 -0.64 -18.46
C ASP A 160 -1.67 -1.38 -17.41
N ASP A 161 -1.05 -1.86 -16.32
CA ASP A 161 -1.76 -2.52 -15.24
C ASP A 161 -2.58 -1.52 -14.43
N LEU A 162 -2.04 -0.33 -14.20
CA LEU A 162 -2.82 0.75 -13.59
C LEU A 162 -4.06 1.09 -14.42
N LEU A 163 -3.94 1.17 -15.75
CA LEU A 163 -5.08 1.49 -16.62
C LEU A 163 -6.18 0.43 -16.57
N LYS A 164 -5.84 -0.84 -16.33
CA LYS A 164 -6.83 -1.92 -16.14
C LYS A 164 -7.59 -1.81 -14.81
N LEU A 165 -7.06 -1.06 -13.83
CA LEU A 165 -7.65 -0.87 -12.51
C LEU A 165 -8.47 0.44 -12.38
N LEU A 166 -8.51 1.27 -13.44
CA LEU A 166 -9.14 2.60 -13.47
C LEU A 166 -10.49 2.63 -14.19
#